data_AF-A0AAX4H5P9-F1
#
_entry.id   AF-A0AAX4H5P9-F1
#
_cell.length_a   1.000
_cell.length_b   1.000
_cell.length_c   1.000
_cell.angle_alpha   90.00
_cell.angle_beta   90.00
_cell.angle_gamma   90.00
#
_symmetry.space_group_name_H-M   'P 1'
#
loop_
_entity.id
_entity.type
_entity.pdbx_description
1 polymer ?
#
loop_
_entity_poly.entity_id
_entity_poly.type
_entity_poly.pdbx_seq_one_letter_code
_entity_poly.pdbx_strand_id
1 'polypeptide(L)'
;MKISVQINPPSILCSSIMFAARKTNLAAVARTFARGKKIQNKKQGVNNASTQKVVNQLSALSATKKQPKLLKLCPEDLIKHKTITNAWNVFQRKQRTKEAEILAKQYESIKDAMTELKELSPELFEAALKKERKFFPLEYRVPVDYPPRNPWNYQVKKL
;
A
#
# COMPACT_ATOMS: atom_id res chain seq x y z
N MET A 1 -13.86 -7.22 36.65
CA MET A 1 -14.28 -6.49 35.43
C MET A 1 -13.40 -6.94 34.27
N LYS A 2 -13.91 -7.77 33.35
CA LYS A 2 -13.19 -8.24 32.15
C LYS A 2 -13.81 -7.56 30.94
N ILE A 3 -13.03 -6.73 30.24
CA ILE A 3 -13.45 -6.11 28.98
C ILE A 3 -12.92 -7.01 27.86
N SER A 4 -13.80 -7.84 27.30
CA SER A 4 -13.51 -8.61 26.09
C SER A 4 -13.70 -7.70 24.88
N VAL A 5 -12.62 -7.37 24.18
CA VAL A 5 -12.67 -6.63 22.91
C VAL A 5 -12.92 -7.63 21.78
N GLN A 6 -14.16 -7.67 21.29
CA GLN A 6 -14.55 -8.40 20.08
C GLN A 6 -13.98 -7.69 18.85
N ILE A 7 -13.05 -8.36 18.16
CA ILE A 7 -12.56 -7.92 16.85
C ILE A 7 -13.36 -8.68 15.79
N ASN A 8 -14.31 -8.00 15.15
CA ASN A 8 -15.05 -8.54 14.00
C ASN A 8 -14.19 -8.41 12.72
N PRO A 9 -14.06 -9.46 11.90
CA PRO A 9 -13.42 -9.37 10.59
C PRO A 9 -14.33 -8.65 9.58
N PRO A 10 -13.79 -7.93 8.57
CA PRO A 10 -14.59 -7.24 7.58
C PRO A 10 -15.33 -8.23 6.68
N SER A 11 -16.66 -8.19 6.74
CA SER A 11 -17.56 -8.86 5.81
C SER A 11 -17.43 -8.25 4.42
N ILE A 12 -16.77 -8.97 3.52
CA ILE A 12 -16.77 -8.65 2.09
C ILE A 12 -18.12 -9.09 1.53
N LEU A 13 -19.08 -8.17 1.51
CA LEU A 13 -20.33 -8.32 0.77
C LEU A 13 -20.01 -8.34 -0.74
N CYS A 14 -19.88 -9.55 -1.28
CA CYS A 14 -19.86 -9.81 -2.71
C CYS A 14 -21.29 -9.63 -3.24
N SER A 15 -21.60 -8.45 -3.78
CA SER A 15 -22.85 -8.20 -4.50
C SER A 15 -22.76 -8.81 -5.91
N SER A 16 -23.26 -10.03 -6.03
CA SER A 16 -23.46 -10.72 -7.31
C SER A 16 -24.51 -9.99 -8.15
N ILE A 17 -24.09 -9.16 -9.10
CA ILE A 17 -24.98 -8.63 -10.14
C ILE A 17 -25.21 -9.74 -11.17
N MET A 18 -26.36 -10.40 -11.07
CA MET A 18 -26.87 -11.34 -12.07
C MET A 18 -27.34 -10.56 -13.32
N PHE A 19 -26.60 -10.65 -14.41
CA PHE A 19 -27.07 -10.20 -15.73
C PHE A 19 -27.89 -11.32 -16.38
N ALA A 20 -29.22 -11.16 -16.40
CA ALA A 20 -30.12 -12.02 -17.15
C ALA A 20 -30.07 -11.66 -18.66
N ALA A 21 -29.66 -12.61 -19.49
CA ALA A 21 -29.69 -12.45 -20.95
C ALA A 21 -31.13 -12.64 -21.47
N ARG A 22 -31.77 -11.55 -21.93
CA ARG A 22 -33.02 -11.62 -22.71
C ARG A 22 -32.71 -12.14 -24.11
N LYS A 23 -33.21 -13.33 -24.45
CA LYS A 23 -33.26 -13.83 -25.83
C LYS A 23 -34.40 -13.12 -26.58
N THR A 24 -34.08 -12.30 -27.56
CA THR A 24 -35.04 -11.81 -28.55
C THR A 24 -34.96 -12.70 -29.79
N ASN A 25 -36.08 -13.32 -30.16
CA ASN A 25 -36.23 -14.01 -31.44
C ASN A 25 -36.33 -12.95 -32.55
N LEU A 26 -35.32 -12.87 -33.41
CA LEU A 26 -35.38 -12.08 -34.64
C LEU A 26 -35.52 -13.04 -35.82
N ALA A 27 -36.71 -13.05 -36.41
CA ALA A 27 -37.02 -13.77 -37.63
C ALA A 27 -36.10 -13.30 -38.78
N ALA A 28 -35.53 -14.26 -39.50
CA ALA A 28 -34.64 -14.02 -40.63
C ALA A 28 -35.44 -13.52 -41.83
N VAL A 29 -35.45 -12.20 -42.04
CA VAL A 29 -35.85 -11.61 -43.32
C VAL A 29 -34.60 -11.52 -44.19
N ALA A 30 -34.54 -12.38 -45.22
CA ALA A 30 -33.49 -12.36 -46.23
C ALA A 30 -33.51 -11.00 -46.96
N ARG A 31 -32.49 -10.17 -46.71
CA ARG A 31 -32.23 -8.95 -47.49
C ARG A 31 -31.23 -9.30 -48.58
N THR A 32 -31.67 -9.23 -49.82
CA THR A 32 -30.82 -9.29 -51.01
C THR A 32 -29.73 -8.22 -50.90
N PHE A 33 -28.47 -8.65 -50.88
CA PHE A 33 -27.31 -7.75 -50.86
C PHE A 33 -27.12 -7.15 -52.25
N ALA A 34 -27.75 -6.00 -52.51
CA ALA A 34 -27.30 -5.11 -53.57
C ALA A 34 -25.99 -4.46 -53.10
N ARG A 35 -24.89 -4.73 -53.81
CA ARG A 35 -23.55 -4.18 -53.57
C ARG A 35 -23.53 -2.69 -53.90
N GLY A 36 -24.09 -1.88 -53.00
CA GLY A 36 -23.88 -0.42 -52.99
C GLY A 36 -22.46 -0.11 -52.54
N LYS A 37 -21.68 0.56 -53.39
CA LYS A 37 -20.39 1.15 -53.03
C LYS A 37 -20.64 2.14 -51.88
N LYS A 38 -20.32 1.75 -50.65
CA LYS A 38 -20.34 2.64 -49.49
C LYS A 38 -19.27 3.70 -49.73
N ILE A 39 -19.68 4.84 -50.27
CA ILE A 39 -18.89 6.07 -50.27
C ILE A 39 -18.65 6.37 -48.79
N GLN A 40 -17.44 6.06 -48.33
CA GLN A 40 -17.03 6.35 -46.97
C GLN A 40 -16.98 7.87 -46.84
N ASN A 41 -18.07 8.45 -46.35
CA ASN A 41 -18.05 9.80 -45.81
C ASN A 41 -17.02 9.80 -44.69
N LYS A 42 -15.88 10.40 -45.00
CA LYS A 42 -14.77 10.80 -44.15
C LYS A 42 -15.25 11.80 -43.08
N LYS A 43 -16.14 11.39 -42.19
CA LYS A 43 -16.56 12.11 -40.98
C LYS A 43 -16.92 11.07 -39.92
N GLN A 44 -16.32 11.21 -38.74
CA GLN A 44 -16.54 10.42 -37.51
C GLN A 44 -15.81 9.07 -37.44
N GLY A 45 -14.48 9.13 -37.57
CA GLY A 45 -13.60 8.20 -36.86
C GLY A 45 -13.73 8.44 -35.35
N VAL A 46 -14.48 7.56 -34.71
CA VAL A 46 -14.76 7.39 -33.28
C VAL A 46 -13.63 7.82 -32.33
N ASN A 47 -13.70 9.07 -31.82
CA ASN A 47 -13.01 9.69 -30.65
C ASN A 47 -12.00 10.81 -30.99
N ASN A 48 -12.24 12.02 -30.44
CA ASN A 48 -11.32 13.16 -30.40
C ASN A 48 -9.93 12.77 -29.84
N ALA A 49 -8.85 13.44 -30.24
CA ALA A 49 -7.50 13.12 -29.75
C ALA A 49 -7.36 13.20 -28.21
N SER A 50 -8.09 14.12 -27.57
CA SER A 50 -8.18 14.21 -26.11
C SER A 50 -8.87 13.00 -25.49
N THR A 51 -9.95 12.49 -26.09
CA THR A 51 -10.65 11.31 -25.58
C THR A 51 -9.85 10.04 -25.83
N GLN A 52 -9.08 9.96 -26.92
CA GLN A 52 -8.12 8.86 -27.12
C GLN A 52 -7.00 8.84 -26.07
N LYS A 53 -6.48 10.00 -25.63
CA LYS A 53 -5.51 10.07 -24.51
C LYS A 53 -6.11 9.53 -23.22
N VAL A 54 -7.35 9.91 -22.90
CA VAL A 54 -8.07 9.40 -21.72
C VAL A 54 -8.30 7.89 -21.85
N VAL A 55 -8.72 7.40 -23.00
CA VAL A 55 -8.88 5.95 -23.25
C VAL A 55 -7.54 5.23 -23.10
N ASN A 56 -6.42 5.81 -23.52
CA ASN A 56 -5.10 5.23 -23.33
C ASN A 56 -4.66 5.25 -21.87
N GLN A 57 -4.97 6.30 -21.10
CA GLN A 57 -4.73 6.33 -19.65
C GLN A 57 -5.60 5.31 -18.91
N LEU A 58 -6.87 5.18 -19.27
CA LEU A 58 -7.77 4.17 -18.72
C LEU A 58 -7.33 2.76 -19.12
N SER A 59 -6.87 2.58 -20.35
CA SER A 59 -6.25 1.33 -20.81
C SER A 59 -4.91 1.08 -20.10
N ALA A 60 -4.19 2.14 -19.72
CA ALA A 60 -2.96 2.06 -18.93
C ALA A 60 -3.24 1.37 -17.58
N LEU A 61 -4.28 1.83 -16.90
CA LEU A 61 -4.73 1.34 -15.59
C LEU A 61 -5.54 0.03 -15.66
N SER A 62 -6.17 -0.28 -16.80
CA SER A 62 -6.99 -1.47 -16.97
C SER A 62 -6.16 -2.76 -16.97
N ALA A 63 -6.54 -3.71 -16.10
CA ALA A 63 -5.89 -5.02 -15.99
C ALA A 63 -6.31 -6.03 -17.07
N THR A 64 -7.38 -5.76 -17.84
CA THR A 64 -8.08 -6.76 -18.67
C THR A 64 -7.18 -7.54 -19.62
N LYS A 65 -6.26 -6.85 -20.32
CA LYS A 65 -5.34 -7.48 -21.29
C LYS A 65 -3.89 -7.54 -20.80
N LYS A 66 -3.62 -7.01 -19.61
CA LYS A 66 -2.26 -6.80 -19.10
C LYS A 66 -1.87 -7.77 -18.00
N GLN A 67 -2.85 -8.36 -17.33
CA GLN A 67 -2.59 -9.39 -16.34
C GLN A 67 -2.11 -10.69 -17.03
N PRO A 68 -1.00 -11.29 -16.57
CA PRO A 68 -0.60 -12.61 -17.04
C PRO A 68 -1.59 -13.68 -16.54
N LYS A 69 -1.49 -14.88 -17.12
CA LYS A 69 -2.23 -16.03 -16.58
C LYS A 69 -1.73 -16.33 -15.16
N LEU A 70 -2.64 -16.79 -14.30
CA LEU A 70 -2.31 -17.17 -12.92
C LEU A 70 -1.25 -18.27 -12.90
N LEU A 71 -0.21 -18.09 -12.08
CA LEU A 71 0.86 -19.06 -11.90
C LEU A 71 0.31 -20.34 -11.24
N LYS A 72 0.51 -21.49 -11.89
CA LYS A 72 0.16 -22.80 -11.35
C LYS A 72 1.44 -23.47 -10.86
N LEU A 73 1.52 -23.72 -9.56
CA LEU A 73 2.66 -24.39 -8.93
C LEU A 73 2.39 -25.88 -8.79
N CYS A 74 3.45 -26.68 -8.88
CA CYS A 74 3.42 -28.09 -8.47
C CYS A 74 3.07 -28.19 -6.97
N PRO A 75 2.40 -29.27 -6.50
CA PRO A 75 2.11 -29.44 -5.07
C PRO A 75 3.34 -29.32 -4.17
N GLU A 76 4.50 -29.82 -4.60
CA GLU A 76 5.76 -29.70 -3.86
C GLU A 76 6.22 -28.25 -3.72
N ASP A 77 6.15 -27.47 -4.81
CA ASP A 77 6.55 -26.07 -4.81
C ASP A 77 5.56 -25.20 -4.03
N LEU A 78 4.28 -25.56 -4.02
CA LEU A 78 3.29 -24.93 -3.16
C LEU A 78 3.66 -25.13 -1.68
N ILE A 79 4.10 -26.33 -1.29
CA ILE A 79 4.55 -26.62 0.07
C ILE A 79 5.81 -25.78 0.39
N LYS A 80 6.81 -25.76 -0.50
CA LYS A 80 8.02 -24.93 -0.34
C LYS A 80 7.67 -23.45 -0.14
N HIS A 81 6.79 -22.91 -0.99
CA HIS A 81 6.34 -21.53 -0.91
C HIS A 81 5.67 -21.22 0.43
N LYS A 82 4.77 -22.08 0.90
CA LYS A 82 4.12 -21.95 2.21
C LYS A 82 5.14 -22.00 3.34
N THR A 83 6.10 -22.92 3.29
CA THR A 83 7.13 -23.06 4.31
C THR A 83 8.03 -21.82 4.40
N ILE A 84 8.50 -21.30 3.26
CA ILE A 84 9.30 -20.06 3.21
C ILE A 84 8.48 -18.89 3.77
N THR A 85 7.23 -18.76 3.37
CA THR A 85 6.34 -17.68 3.85
C THR A 85 6.11 -17.78 5.36
N ASN A 86 5.88 -18.98 5.88
CA ASN A 86 5.71 -19.19 7.31
C ASN A 86 6.99 -18.89 8.10
N ALA A 87 8.14 -19.34 7.60
CA ALA A 87 9.44 -19.03 8.21
C ALA A 87 9.70 -17.52 8.24
N TRP A 88 9.40 -16.80 7.16
CA TRP A 88 9.48 -15.35 7.10
C TRP A 88 8.55 -14.68 8.12
N ASN A 89 7.30 -15.14 8.23
CA ASN A 89 6.36 -14.61 9.21
C ASN A 89 6.84 -14.81 10.65
N VAL A 90 7.44 -15.97 10.95
CA VAL A 90 8.05 -16.24 12.27
C VAL A 90 9.23 -15.31 12.52
N PHE A 91 10.10 -15.12 11.52
CA PHE A 91 11.23 -14.17 11.61
C PHE A 91 10.74 -12.74 11.89
N GLN A 92 9.76 -12.25 11.13
CA GLN A 92 9.17 -10.91 11.31
C GLN A 92 8.50 -10.73 12.67
N ARG A 93 7.88 -11.78 13.24
CA ARG A 93 7.38 -11.74 14.62
C ARG A 93 8.51 -11.56 15.61
N LYS A 94 9.61 -12.32 15.47
CA LYS A 94 10.79 -12.21 16.35
C LYS A 94 11.44 -10.82 16.26
N GLN A 95 11.47 -10.19 15.10
CA GLN A 95 12.00 -8.84 14.96
C GLN A 95 11.13 -7.81 15.68
N ARG A 96 9.80 -7.87 15.49
CA ARG A 96 8.86 -7.00 16.22
C ARG A 96 8.91 -7.18 17.73
N THR A 97 9.06 -8.42 18.23
CA THR A 97 9.19 -8.64 19.68
C THR A 97 10.47 -8.02 20.23
N LYS A 98 11.60 -8.17 19.53
CA LYS A 98 12.86 -7.52 19.91
C LYS A 98 12.75 -6.00 19.94
N GLU A 99 12.16 -5.40 18.91
CA GLU A 99 11.93 -3.95 18.85
C GLU A 99 11.04 -3.49 20.01
N ALA A 100 9.96 -4.20 20.30
CA ALA A 100 9.07 -3.90 21.42
C ALA A 100 9.77 -4.01 22.79
N GLU A 101 10.60 -5.04 22.98
CA GLU A 101 11.41 -5.21 24.18
C GLU A 101 12.40 -4.07 24.38
N ILE A 102 13.06 -3.61 23.31
CA ILE A 102 13.97 -2.46 23.36
C ILE A 102 13.21 -1.19 23.74
N LEU A 103 12.07 -0.92 23.11
CA LEU A 103 11.24 0.25 23.42
C LEU A 103 10.72 0.22 24.86
N ALA A 104 10.33 -0.95 25.38
CA ALA A 104 9.91 -1.12 26.77
C ALA A 104 11.04 -0.77 27.75
N LYS A 105 12.26 -1.29 27.51
CA LYS A 105 13.45 -0.97 28.34
C LYS A 105 13.81 0.51 28.30
N GLN A 106 13.73 1.14 27.12
CA GLN A 106 13.97 2.58 26.98
C GLN A 106 12.95 3.37 27.80
N TYR A 107 11.68 2.98 27.76
CA TYR A 107 10.63 3.62 28.55
C TYR A 107 10.84 3.44 30.06
N GLU A 108 11.17 2.23 30.51
CA GLU A 108 11.48 1.95 31.92
C GLU A 108 12.64 2.82 32.41
N SER A 109 13.75 2.85 31.66
CA SER A 109 14.90 3.69 31.99
C SER A 109 14.55 5.19 32.05
N ILE A 110 13.73 5.70 31.12
CA ILE A 110 13.27 7.09 31.14
C ILE A 110 12.41 7.36 32.38
N LYS A 111 11.52 6.43 32.73
CA LYS A 111 10.63 6.54 33.87
C LYS A 111 11.44 6.60 35.17
N ASP A 112 12.40 5.70 35.34
CA ASP A 112 13.23 5.61 36.54
C ASP A 112 14.06 6.90 36.73
N ALA A 113 14.69 7.38 35.66
CA ALA A 113 15.44 8.64 35.68
C ALA A 113 14.54 9.85 36.02
N MET A 114 13.30 9.87 35.53
CA MET A 114 12.33 10.93 35.85
C MET A 114 11.82 10.86 37.29
N THR A 115 11.67 9.66 37.85
CA THR A 115 11.33 9.51 39.28
C THR A 115 12.45 10.01 40.19
N GLU A 116 13.71 9.67 39.87
CA GLU A 116 14.88 10.17 40.62
C GLU A 116 14.99 11.70 40.52
N LEU A 117 14.83 12.26 39.31
CA LEU A 117 14.90 13.71 39.11
C LEU A 117 13.85 14.47 39.92
N LYS A 118 12.64 13.90 40.06
CA LYS A 118 11.55 14.48 40.84
C LYS A 118 11.87 14.53 42.33
N GLU A 119 12.55 13.50 42.85
CA GLU A 119 12.95 13.43 44.26
C GLU A 119 14.08 14.42 44.57
N LEU A 120 15.04 14.57 43.65
CA LEU A 120 16.20 15.45 43.84
C LEU A 120 15.87 16.93 43.62
N SER A 121 15.17 17.26 42.53
CA SER A 121 14.90 18.64 42.14
C SER A 121 13.55 18.77 41.39
N PRO A 122 12.47 19.18 42.07
CA PRO A 122 11.16 19.28 41.44
C PRO A 122 11.10 20.34 40.32
N GLU A 123 11.88 21.41 40.41
CA GLU A 123 11.92 22.47 39.39
C GLU A 123 12.40 21.96 38.02
N LEU A 124 13.50 21.19 37.99
CA LEU A 124 14.03 20.61 36.75
C LEU A 124 13.09 19.54 36.17
N PHE A 125 12.39 18.80 37.03
CA PHE A 125 11.38 17.84 36.60
C PHE A 125 10.21 18.52 35.88
N GLU A 126 9.70 19.63 36.42
CA GLU A 126 8.66 20.42 35.76
C GLU A 126 9.12 20.98 34.41
N ALA A 127 10.35 21.48 34.34
CA ALA A 127 10.94 21.96 33.10
C ALA A 127 11.06 20.85 32.04
N ALA A 128 11.45 19.64 32.43
CA ALA A 128 11.59 18.49 31.53
C ALA A 128 10.25 17.96 30.98
N LEU A 129 9.17 18.05 31.77
CA LEU A 129 7.83 17.63 31.35
C LEU A 129 7.15 18.61 30.38
N LYS A 130 7.68 19.82 30.24
CA LYS A 130 7.10 20.84 29.35
C LYS A 130 7.04 20.33 27.92
N LYS A 131 5.81 20.14 27.42
CA LYS A 131 5.57 19.63 26.07
C LYS A 131 5.85 20.72 25.02
N GLU A 132 6.92 20.55 24.28
CA GLU A 132 7.26 21.40 23.15
C GLU A 132 6.88 20.73 21.82
N ARG A 133 6.52 21.53 20.81
CA ARG A 133 6.35 21.04 19.44
C ARG A 133 7.73 20.83 18.82
N LYS A 134 8.32 19.67 19.07
CA LYS A 134 9.62 19.28 18.50
C LYS A 134 9.41 18.63 17.14
N PHE A 135 10.07 19.18 16.13
CA PHE A 135 10.16 18.59 14.79
C PHE A 135 11.52 17.91 14.64
N PHE A 136 11.59 16.85 13.82
CA PHE A 136 12.87 16.31 13.41
C PHE A 136 13.57 17.31 12.47
N PRO A 137 14.85 17.65 12.71
CA PRO A 137 15.61 18.51 11.81
C PRO A 137 15.70 17.90 10.40
N LEU A 138 15.66 18.73 9.36
CA LEU A 138 15.74 18.27 7.97
C LEU A 138 17.10 17.62 7.63
N GLU A 139 18.13 17.93 8.41
CA GLU A 139 19.46 17.33 8.29
C GLU A 139 19.48 15.85 8.68
N TYR A 140 18.50 15.38 9.46
CA TYR A 140 18.38 13.97 9.82
C TYR A 140 17.83 13.17 8.63
N ARG A 141 18.73 12.48 7.92
CA ARG A 141 18.42 11.76 6.68
C ARG A 141 18.04 10.29 6.94
N VAL A 142 17.20 9.76 6.05
CA VAL A 142 16.94 8.32 5.98
C VAL A 142 18.16 7.61 5.38
N PRO A 143 18.55 6.43 5.91
CA PRO A 143 19.63 5.63 5.33
C PRO A 143 19.39 5.31 3.85
N VAL A 144 20.44 5.35 3.05
CA VAL A 144 20.45 5.06 1.61
C VAL A 144 21.29 3.83 1.31
N ASP A 145 21.03 3.14 0.21
CA ASP A 145 21.73 1.90 -0.16
C ASP A 145 23.23 2.10 -0.44
N TYR A 146 23.60 3.24 -1.03
CA TYR A 146 24.99 3.60 -1.34
C TYR A 146 25.35 4.97 -0.74
N PRO A 147 26.56 5.12 -0.18
CA PRO A 147 26.94 6.38 0.45
C PRO A 147 27.09 7.50 -0.60
N PRO A 148 26.83 8.76 -0.22
CA PRO A 148 27.12 9.92 -1.08
C PRO A 148 28.64 10.12 -1.21
N ARG A 149 29.05 10.94 -2.18
CA ARG A 149 30.48 11.29 -2.42
C ARG A 149 31.19 11.74 -1.13
N ASN A 150 30.52 12.57 -0.33
CA ASN A 150 30.98 12.99 0.99
C ASN A 150 30.03 12.42 2.04
N PRO A 151 30.40 11.37 2.79
CA PRO A 151 29.50 10.68 3.71
C PRO A 151 29.15 11.54 4.94
N TRP A 152 30.07 12.41 5.36
CA TRP A 152 29.89 13.29 6.50
C TRP A 152 30.36 14.71 6.16
N ASN A 153 29.60 15.71 6.61
CA ASN A 153 29.99 17.11 6.47
C ASN A 153 30.56 17.61 7.79
N TYR A 154 31.85 17.91 7.84
CA TYR A 154 32.49 18.49 9.03
C TYR A 154 32.28 20.01 9.12
N GLN A 155 31.92 20.68 8.03
CA GLN A 155 31.81 22.13 7.92
C GLN A 155 30.35 22.60 8.09
N VAL A 156 29.67 22.10 9.11
CA VAL A 156 28.29 22.54 9.42
C VAL A 156 28.35 23.92 10.08
N LYS A 157 27.68 24.92 9.51
CA LYS A 157 27.51 26.22 10.16
C LYS A 157 26.45 26.07 11.26
N LYS A 158 26.81 26.47 12.49
CA LYS A 158 25.85 26.55 13.59
C LYS A 158 24.89 27.71 13.30
N LEU A 159 23.60 27.42 13.23
CA LEU A 159 22.52 28.41 13.14
C LEU A 159 22.24 29.03 14.51
#